data_AF-A0A9Q2T108-F1
#
_entry.id   AF-A0A9Q2T108-F1
#
_cell.length_a   1.000
_cell.length_b   1.000
_cell.length_c   1.000
_cell.angle_alpha   90.00
_cell.angle_beta   90.00
_cell.angle_gamma   90.00
#
_symmetry.space_group_name_H-M   'P 1'
#
loop_
_entity.id
_entity.type
_entity.pdbx_description
1 polymer ?
#
loop_
_entity_poly.entity_id
_entity_poly.type
_entity_poly.pdbx_seq_one_letter_code
_entity_poly.pdbx_strand_id
1 'polypeptide(L)'
;MTVTDDYLENNKRYAESFTGPLPLPPSKHVAVLACMDARLDVYRILGLGAGEAHVIRNAGGVVTDDEIRSLAISQRLLGTREIILIHHTDCGMLTFTDDAFKRDIQDETGIKPNWSAEAFPDIDEDVRQSLRRIQASPFVTLTESLRGFVFDVATGRLNEVVL
;
A
#
# COMPACT_ATOMS: atom_id res chain seq x y z
N MET A 1 -19.32 22.09 9.63
CA MET A 1 -17.98 21.53 9.85
C MET A 1 -18.00 20.11 9.33
N THR A 2 -17.00 19.79 8.52
CA THR A 2 -16.75 18.47 7.93
C THR A 2 -15.62 17.78 8.70
N VAL A 3 -15.43 16.48 8.52
CA VAL A 3 -14.27 15.76 9.11
C VAL A 3 -12.94 16.36 8.64
N THR A 4 -12.89 16.92 7.43
CA THR A 4 -11.72 17.64 6.93
C THR A 4 -11.37 18.84 7.80
N ASP A 5 -12.36 19.59 8.29
CA ASP A 5 -12.14 20.74 9.17
C ASP A 5 -11.50 20.27 10.50
N ASP A 6 -11.95 19.15 11.05
CA ASP A 6 -11.38 18.57 12.26
C ASP A 6 -9.92 18.12 12.06
N TYR A 7 -9.60 17.53 10.90
CA TYR A 7 -8.23 17.12 10.58
C TYR A 7 -7.27 18.30 10.39
N LEU A 8 -7.74 19.42 9.85
CA LEU A 8 -6.95 20.65 9.77
C LEU A 8 -6.67 21.23 11.17
N GLU A 9 -7.62 21.12 12.09
CA GLU A 9 -7.41 21.53 13.48
C GLU A 9 -6.43 20.59 14.21
N ASN A 10 -6.50 19.29 13.96
CA ASN A 10 -5.52 18.32 14.46
C ASN A 10 -4.10 18.62 13.95
N ASN A 11 -3.97 19.04 12.68
CA ASN A 11 -2.68 19.37 12.07
C ASN A 11 -2.00 20.58 12.74
N LYS A 12 -2.76 21.59 13.19
CA LYS A 12 -2.19 22.74 13.92
C LYS A 12 -1.45 22.28 15.18
N ARG A 13 -2.05 21.37 15.96
CA ARG A 13 -1.41 20.77 17.15
C ARG A 13 -0.20 19.90 16.79
N TYR A 14 -0.26 19.16 15.68
CA TYR A 14 0.90 18.42 15.18
C TYR A 14 2.08 19.36 14.86
N ALA A 15 1.82 20.50 14.21
CA ALA A 15 2.85 21.44 13.78
C ALA A 15 3.62 22.10 14.94
N GLU A 16 3.01 22.22 16.13
CA GLU A 16 3.65 22.79 17.33
C GLU A 16 4.89 22.01 17.80
N SER A 17 4.99 20.72 17.46
CA SER A 17 6.09 19.83 17.85
C SER A 17 6.85 19.24 16.65
N PHE A 18 6.55 19.70 15.44
CA PHE A 18 7.16 19.19 14.22
C PHE A 18 8.64 19.58 14.10
N THR A 19 9.49 18.64 13.68
CA THR A 19 10.91 18.86 13.45
C THR A 19 11.28 18.50 12.00
N GLY A 20 11.87 19.43 11.26
CA GLY A 20 12.31 19.26 9.87
C GLY A 20 13.05 20.49 9.34
N PRO A 21 13.47 20.51 8.05
CA PRO A 21 13.23 19.47 7.04
C PRO A 21 14.16 18.26 7.21
N LEU A 22 13.66 17.08 6.88
CA LEU A 22 14.47 15.87 6.71
C LEU A 22 14.95 15.74 5.26
N PRO A 23 16.04 15.00 4.99
CA PRO A 23 16.44 14.66 3.63
C PRO A 23 15.31 13.95 2.86
N LEU A 24 15.24 14.18 1.55
CA LEU A 24 14.25 13.56 0.68
C LEU A 24 14.39 12.02 0.57
N PRO A 25 15.59 11.44 0.41
CA PRO A 25 15.74 9.99 0.32
C PRO A 25 15.38 9.29 1.64
N PRO A 26 14.62 8.18 1.61
CA PRO A 26 14.34 7.39 2.81
C PRO A 26 15.61 6.89 3.48
N SER A 27 15.82 7.26 4.74
CA SER A 27 17.07 6.96 5.45
C SER A 27 17.33 5.47 5.69
N LYS A 28 16.29 4.62 5.65
CA LYS A 28 16.40 3.16 5.74
C LYS A 28 16.42 2.47 4.39
N HIS A 29 16.26 3.21 3.28
CA HIS A 29 16.22 2.64 1.94
C HIS A 29 15.12 1.57 1.74
N VAL A 30 13.99 1.71 2.45
CA VAL A 30 12.84 0.79 2.37
C VAL A 30 11.63 1.46 1.68
N ALA A 31 10.90 0.71 0.87
CA ALA A 31 9.56 1.04 0.41
C ALA A 31 8.54 0.01 0.95
N VAL A 32 7.44 0.49 1.51
CA VAL A 32 6.31 -0.32 1.97
C VAL A 32 5.15 -0.13 1.01
N LEU A 33 4.58 -1.22 0.51
CA LEU A 33 3.32 -1.24 -0.23
C LEU A 33 2.25 -1.91 0.64
N ALA A 34 1.17 -1.20 0.94
CA ALA A 34 0.11 -1.70 1.82
C ALA A 34 -1.30 -1.30 1.36
N CYS A 35 -2.33 -1.96 1.88
CA CYS A 35 -3.72 -1.55 1.66
C CYS A 35 -4.03 -0.17 2.27
N MET A 36 -4.97 0.57 1.68
CA MET A 36 -5.52 1.84 2.18
C MET A 36 -6.47 1.68 3.37
N ASP A 37 -6.68 0.46 3.86
CA ASP A 37 -7.59 0.16 4.96
C ASP A 37 -7.33 1.04 6.20
N ALA A 38 -8.40 1.60 6.75
CA ALA A 38 -8.36 2.57 7.83
C ALA A 38 -7.81 2.01 9.16
N ARG A 39 -7.75 0.68 9.30
CA ARG A 39 -7.21 -0.02 10.48
C ARG A 39 -5.69 -0.17 10.43
N LEU A 40 -5.06 0.07 9.27
CA LEU A 40 -3.62 -0.06 9.09
C LEU A 40 -2.90 1.29 9.31
N ASP A 41 -2.43 1.50 10.53
CA ASP A 41 -1.41 2.50 10.83
C ASP A 41 -0.01 1.92 10.54
N VAL A 42 0.38 1.93 9.26
CA VAL A 42 1.62 1.30 8.78
C VAL A 42 2.87 1.78 9.54
N TYR A 43 2.92 3.08 9.88
CA TYR A 43 4.02 3.64 10.65
C TYR A 43 4.12 2.99 12.03
N ARG A 44 3.01 2.83 12.73
CA ARG A 44 3.01 2.17 14.05
C ARG A 44 3.19 0.66 13.97
N ILE A 45 2.61 0.00 12.96
CA ILE A 45 2.74 -1.45 12.76
C ILE A 45 4.20 -1.85 12.60
N LEU A 46 4.97 -1.08 11.83
CA LEU A 46 6.38 -1.35 11.54
C LEU A 46 7.36 -0.58 12.45
N GLY A 47 6.87 0.34 13.30
CA GLY A 47 7.72 1.17 14.16
C GLY A 47 8.58 2.18 13.40
N LEU A 48 8.07 2.73 12.29
CA LEU A 48 8.80 3.66 11.42
C LEU A 48 8.90 5.06 12.03
N GLY A 49 10.08 5.66 11.91
CA GLY A 49 10.30 7.10 12.09
C GLY A 49 9.96 7.92 10.85
N ALA A 50 9.78 9.23 11.04
CA ALA A 50 9.62 10.16 9.91
C ALA A 50 10.87 10.15 9.02
N GLY A 51 10.68 10.08 7.69
CA GLY A 51 11.76 10.05 6.71
C GLY A 51 12.51 8.71 6.58
N GLU A 52 12.04 7.64 7.23
CA GLU A 52 12.74 6.34 7.18
C GLU A 52 12.38 5.49 5.95
N ALA A 53 11.11 5.49 5.55
CA ALA A 53 10.60 4.65 4.46
C ALA A 53 9.62 5.42 3.57
N HIS A 54 9.51 5.00 2.31
CA HIS A 54 8.32 5.33 1.52
C HIS A 54 7.17 4.40 1.91
N VAL A 55 5.96 4.94 1.96
CA VAL A 55 4.73 4.17 2.21
C VAL A 55 3.74 4.46 1.08
N ILE A 56 3.50 3.46 0.24
CA ILE A 56 2.60 3.48 -0.91
C ILE A 56 1.34 2.70 -0.54
N ARG A 57 0.15 3.25 -0.83
CA ARG A 57 -1.13 2.63 -0.43
C ARG A 57 -2.21 2.78 -1.49
N ASN A 58 -2.94 1.69 -1.73
CA ASN A 58 -4.11 1.64 -2.60
C ASN A 58 -5.17 0.64 -2.07
N ALA A 59 -6.27 0.44 -2.79
CA ALA A 59 -7.24 -0.60 -2.45
C ALA A 59 -6.61 -1.99 -2.57
N GLY A 60 -6.55 -2.73 -1.47
CA GLY A 60 -5.99 -4.09 -1.44
C GLY A 60 -4.48 -4.20 -1.28
N GLY A 61 -3.72 -3.12 -1.45
CA GLY A 61 -2.25 -3.21 -1.53
C GLY A 61 -1.79 -3.85 -2.85
N VAL A 62 -2.63 -3.80 -3.89
CA VAL A 62 -2.42 -4.46 -5.17
C VAL A 62 -1.23 -3.84 -5.91
N VAL A 63 -0.41 -4.67 -6.55
CA VAL A 63 0.67 -4.20 -7.43
C VAL A 63 0.07 -3.85 -8.81
N THR A 64 -0.32 -2.59 -8.98
CA THR A 64 -0.73 -2.05 -10.30
C THR A 64 0.45 -1.37 -11.00
N ASP A 65 0.23 -0.86 -12.21
CA ASP A 65 1.21 -0.03 -12.91
C ASP A 65 1.59 1.23 -12.10
N ASP A 66 0.69 1.76 -11.26
CA ASP A 66 0.98 2.93 -10.44
C ASP A 66 1.93 2.59 -9.26
N GLU A 67 1.78 1.40 -8.67
CA GLU A 67 2.71 0.90 -7.67
C GLU A 67 4.06 0.58 -8.27
N ILE A 68 4.10 -0.05 -9.45
CA ILE A 68 5.35 -0.28 -10.19
C ILE A 68 6.03 1.05 -10.54
N ARG A 69 5.28 2.07 -11.00
CA ARG A 69 5.80 3.42 -11.23
C ARG A 69 6.38 4.02 -9.96
N SER A 70 5.66 3.93 -8.84
CA SER A 70 6.06 4.49 -7.55
C SER A 70 7.31 3.80 -6.99
N LEU A 71 7.37 2.47 -7.05
CA LEU A 71 8.54 1.66 -6.67
C LEU A 71 9.75 1.97 -7.56
N ALA A 72 9.56 2.09 -8.88
CA ALA A 72 10.65 2.44 -9.79
C ALA A 72 11.25 3.82 -9.47
N ILE A 73 10.42 4.83 -9.18
CA ILE A 73 10.89 6.15 -8.72
C ILE A 73 11.64 6.01 -7.38
N SER A 74 11.03 5.31 -6.43
CA SER A 74 11.59 5.06 -5.09
C SER A 74 13.00 4.45 -5.16
N GLN A 75 13.21 3.47 -6.04
CA GLN A 75 14.50 2.80 -6.19
C GLN A 75 15.52 3.64 -6.98
N ARG A 76 15.11 4.17 -8.12
CA ARG A 76 16.02 4.77 -9.11
C ARG A 76 16.42 6.19 -8.77
N LEU A 77 15.49 6.97 -8.19
CA LEU A 77 15.73 8.38 -7.87
C LEU A 77 15.99 8.61 -6.39
N LEU A 78 15.44 7.76 -5.51
CA LEU A 78 15.45 7.97 -4.06
C LEU A 78 16.15 6.84 -3.29
N GLY A 79 16.72 5.87 -4.00
CA GLY A 79 17.71 4.95 -3.45
C GLY A 79 17.18 3.80 -2.60
N THR A 80 15.87 3.52 -2.56
CA THR A 80 15.37 2.34 -1.83
C THR A 80 15.86 1.03 -2.46
N ARG A 81 16.06 -0.01 -1.64
CA ARG A 81 16.56 -1.34 -2.02
C ARG A 81 15.73 -2.48 -1.42
N GLU A 82 14.88 -2.21 -0.43
CA GLU A 82 14.00 -3.22 0.15
C GLU A 82 12.53 -2.88 -0.08
N ILE A 83 11.72 -3.92 -0.29
CA ILE A 83 10.27 -3.81 -0.46
C ILE A 83 9.56 -4.72 0.54
N ILE A 84 8.65 -4.13 1.31
CA ILE A 84 7.72 -4.84 2.21
C ILE A 84 6.32 -4.71 1.62
N LEU A 85 5.70 -5.83 1.26
CA LEU A 85 4.31 -5.90 0.81
C LEU A 85 3.42 -6.33 1.99
N ILE A 86 2.35 -5.59 2.27
CA ILE A 86 1.42 -5.87 3.38
C ILE A 86 -0.02 -5.89 2.89
N HIS A 87 -0.55 -7.11 2.77
CA HIS A 87 -1.99 -7.35 2.72
C HIS A 87 -2.53 -7.48 4.15
N HIS A 88 -3.84 -7.69 4.30
CA HIS A 88 -4.43 -7.90 5.62
C HIS A 88 -5.66 -8.80 5.59
N THR A 89 -5.96 -9.40 6.74
CA THR A 89 -7.20 -10.14 6.97
C THR A 89 -8.41 -9.21 6.91
N ASP A 90 -9.59 -9.76 6.55
CA ASP A 90 -10.84 -8.99 6.45
C ASP A 90 -10.72 -7.79 5.50
N CYS A 91 -10.03 -8.00 4.38
CA CYS A 91 -9.87 -6.99 3.33
C CYS A 91 -11.14 -6.88 2.49
N GLY A 92 -11.56 -5.65 2.19
CA GLY A 92 -12.72 -5.39 1.33
C GLY A 92 -12.59 -6.00 -0.08
N MET A 93 -11.36 -6.22 -0.57
CA MET A 93 -11.13 -6.83 -1.89
C MET A 93 -11.59 -8.29 -1.99
N LEU A 94 -11.86 -8.95 -0.85
CA LEU A 94 -12.40 -10.31 -0.78
C LEU A 94 -13.92 -10.36 -0.92
N THR A 95 -14.61 -9.23 -0.78
CA THR A 95 -16.07 -9.19 -0.59
C THR A 95 -16.83 -8.97 -1.88
N PHE A 96 -16.15 -8.89 -3.03
CA PHE A 96 -16.77 -8.65 -4.32
C PHE A 96 -15.94 -9.25 -5.47
N THR A 97 -16.51 -9.20 -6.67
CA THR A 97 -15.81 -9.56 -7.92
C THR A 97 -15.79 -8.35 -8.85
N ASP A 98 -14.75 -8.24 -9.69
CA ASP A 98 -14.64 -7.20 -10.72
C ASP A 98 -15.91 -7.04 -11.56
N ASP A 99 -16.51 -8.14 -12.01
CA ASP A 99 -17.69 -8.09 -12.89
C ASP A 99 -18.92 -7.52 -12.18
N ALA A 100 -19.17 -7.94 -10.94
CA ALA A 100 -20.27 -7.40 -10.14
C ALA A 100 -20.09 -5.90 -9.90
N PHE A 101 -18.92 -5.49 -9.40
CA PHE A 101 -18.64 -4.10 -9.09
C PHE A 101 -18.71 -3.19 -10.33
N LYS A 102 -18.14 -3.62 -11.46
CA LYS A 102 -18.21 -2.85 -12.71
C LYS A 102 -19.62 -2.78 -13.27
N ARG A 103 -20.43 -3.81 -13.08
CA ARG A 103 -21.84 -3.82 -13.49
C ARG A 103 -22.64 -2.83 -12.68
N ASP A 104 -22.46 -2.80 -11.36
CA ASP A 104 -23.15 -1.85 -10.49
C ASP A 104 -22.85 -0.39 -10.92
N ILE A 105 -21.59 -0.07 -11.19
CA ILE A 105 -21.20 1.26 -11.71
C ILE A 105 -21.84 1.54 -13.08
N GLN A 106 -21.87 0.55 -13.97
CA GLN A 106 -22.48 0.70 -15.29
C GLN A 106 -23.99 0.95 -15.20
N ASP A 107 -24.68 0.25 -14.30
CA ASP A 107 -26.13 0.39 -14.11
C ASP A 107 -26.48 1.77 -13.54
N GLU A 108 -25.64 2.33 -12.66
CA GLU A 108 -25.84 3.68 -12.09
C GLU A 108 -25.45 4.82 -13.03
N THR A 109 -24.32 4.69 -13.72
CA THR A 109 -23.71 5.81 -14.49
C THR A 109 -23.92 5.70 -16.00
N GLY A 110 -24.35 4.54 -16.48
CA GLY A 110 -24.42 4.20 -17.90
C GLY A 110 -23.06 3.83 -18.53
N ILE A 111 -21.95 3.86 -17.78
CA ILE A 111 -20.59 3.66 -18.30
C ILE A 111 -19.87 2.59 -17.49
N LYS A 112 -19.37 1.54 -18.17
CA LYS A 112 -18.52 0.53 -17.54
C LYS A 112 -17.08 1.04 -17.39
N PRO A 113 -16.46 0.97 -16.21
CA PRO A 113 -15.06 1.34 -16.03
C PRO A 113 -14.10 0.48 -16.87
N ASN A 114 -13.06 1.12 -17.42
CA ASN A 114 -12.04 0.44 -18.22
C ASN A 114 -10.96 -0.24 -17.36
N TRP A 115 -10.59 0.34 -16.21
CA TRP A 115 -9.64 -0.19 -15.25
C TRP A 115 -10.20 -1.42 -14.54
N SER A 116 -9.34 -2.38 -14.16
CA SER A 116 -9.72 -3.52 -13.30
C SER A 116 -9.88 -3.04 -11.86
N ALA A 117 -10.84 -3.61 -11.14
CA ALA A 117 -10.98 -3.36 -9.71
C ALA A 117 -9.97 -4.17 -8.89
N GLU A 118 -9.32 -5.17 -9.52
CA GLU A 118 -8.29 -6.02 -8.93
C GLU A 118 -8.75 -6.73 -7.65
N ALA A 119 -10.02 -7.17 -7.62
CA ALA A 119 -10.52 -8.02 -6.54
C ALA A 119 -9.82 -9.39 -6.56
N PHE A 120 -9.61 -9.97 -5.38
CA PHE A 120 -8.95 -11.26 -5.21
C PHE A 120 -9.69 -12.12 -4.20
N PRO A 121 -9.74 -13.45 -4.36
CA PRO A 121 -10.52 -14.34 -3.49
C PRO A 121 -9.74 -14.89 -2.29
N ASP A 122 -8.39 -14.83 -2.32
CA ASP A 122 -7.52 -15.41 -1.30
C ASP A 122 -6.34 -14.47 -1.02
N ILE A 123 -6.12 -14.14 0.25
CA ILE A 123 -5.14 -13.13 0.66
C ILE A 123 -3.72 -13.63 0.46
N ASP A 124 -3.41 -14.84 0.92
CA ASP A 124 -2.07 -15.41 0.86
C ASP A 124 -1.65 -15.61 -0.60
N GLU A 125 -2.56 -16.10 -1.43
CA GLU A 125 -2.30 -16.26 -2.87
C GLU A 125 -2.13 -14.92 -3.57
N ASP A 126 -2.90 -13.89 -3.21
CA ASP A 126 -2.70 -12.56 -3.79
C ASP A 126 -1.39 -11.90 -3.35
N VAL A 127 -0.92 -12.16 -2.11
CA VAL A 127 0.43 -11.77 -1.69
C VAL A 127 1.47 -12.45 -2.59
N ARG A 128 1.39 -13.78 -2.80
CA ARG A 128 2.33 -14.48 -3.70
C ARG A 128 2.26 -13.95 -5.13
N GLN A 129 1.06 -13.68 -5.64
CA GLN A 129 0.84 -13.12 -6.95
C GLN A 129 1.49 -11.74 -7.08
N SER A 130 1.27 -10.87 -6.09
CA SER A 130 1.84 -9.52 -6.05
C SER A 130 3.37 -9.54 -5.97
N LEU A 131 3.95 -10.45 -5.17
CA LEU A 131 5.40 -10.66 -5.15
C LEU A 131 5.91 -11.09 -6.54
N ARG A 132 5.22 -12.00 -7.23
CA ARG A 132 5.56 -12.38 -8.61
C ARG A 132 5.44 -11.22 -9.60
N ARG A 133 4.43 -10.35 -9.48
CA ARG A 133 4.29 -9.12 -10.31
C ARG A 133 5.50 -8.20 -10.14
N ILE A 134 5.96 -7.99 -8.90
CA ILE A 134 7.16 -7.19 -8.63
C ILE A 134 8.41 -7.85 -9.21
N GLN A 135 8.61 -9.15 -8.98
CA GLN A 135 9.76 -9.91 -9.50
C GLN A 135 9.83 -9.94 -11.03
N ALA A 136 8.67 -10.02 -11.70
CA ALA A 136 8.59 -10.03 -13.16
C ALA A 136 8.74 -8.64 -13.78
N SER A 137 8.62 -7.56 -13.00
CA SER A 137 8.70 -6.19 -13.53
C SER A 137 10.12 -5.84 -13.97
N PRO A 138 10.33 -5.46 -15.25
CA PRO A 138 11.63 -5.00 -15.72
C PRO A 138 12.03 -3.62 -15.17
N PHE A 139 11.15 -2.96 -14.41
CA PHE A 139 11.34 -1.60 -13.92
C PHE A 139 11.73 -1.53 -12.44
N VAL A 140 11.44 -2.59 -11.67
CA VAL A 140 11.71 -2.69 -10.22
C VAL A 140 12.80 -3.74 -9.98
N THR A 141 14.02 -3.39 -10.38
CA THR A 141 15.14 -4.34 -10.50
C THR A 141 16.28 -4.09 -9.51
N LEU A 142 16.21 -3.04 -8.69
CA LEU A 142 17.24 -2.70 -7.70
C LEU A 142 16.90 -3.28 -6.30
N THR A 143 15.94 -4.19 -6.23
CA THR A 143 15.48 -4.80 -4.99
C THR A 143 16.48 -5.86 -4.51
N GLU A 144 16.97 -5.70 -3.29
CA GLU A 144 17.84 -6.66 -2.59
C GLU A 144 17.03 -7.57 -1.65
N SER A 145 15.89 -7.08 -1.13
CA SER A 145 14.97 -7.81 -0.26
C SER A 145 13.52 -7.52 -0.68
N LEU A 146 12.75 -8.58 -0.94
CA LEU A 146 11.33 -8.51 -1.29
C LEU A 146 10.58 -9.55 -0.44
N ARG A 147 9.71 -9.08 0.47
CA ARG A 147 8.99 -9.95 1.40
C ARG A 147 7.53 -9.52 1.50
N GLY A 148 6.63 -10.50 1.59
CA GLY A 148 5.19 -10.29 1.66
C GLY A 148 4.59 -10.78 2.97
N PHE A 149 3.63 -10.03 3.50
CA PHE A 149 3.02 -10.28 4.79
C PHE A 149 1.51 -10.09 4.74
N VAL A 150 0.82 -10.81 5.62
CA VAL A 150 -0.58 -10.57 5.96
C VAL A 150 -0.63 -10.00 7.37
N PHE A 151 -1.09 -8.76 7.48
CA PHE A 151 -1.45 -8.13 8.75
C PHE A 151 -2.79 -8.68 9.25
N ASP A 152 -2.78 -9.27 10.43
CA ASP A 152 -4.00 -9.70 11.10
C ASP A 152 -4.63 -8.51 11.84
N VAL A 153 -5.76 -8.03 11.34
CA VAL A 153 -6.47 -6.86 11.89
C VAL A 153 -7.06 -7.11 13.28
N ALA A 154 -7.20 -8.37 13.70
CA ALA A 154 -7.69 -8.73 15.02
C ALA A 154 -6.57 -8.81 16.07
N THR A 155 -5.35 -9.19 15.67
CA THR A 155 -4.23 -9.41 16.61
C THR A 155 -3.10 -8.38 16.49
N GLY A 156 -3.06 -7.62 15.40
CA GLY A 156 -2.00 -6.66 15.12
C GLY A 156 -0.68 -7.28 14.64
N ARG A 157 -0.66 -8.59 14.32
CA ARG A 157 0.55 -9.32 13.93
C ARG A 157 0.74 -9.32 12.42
N LEU A 158 2.00 -9.31 11.98
CA LEU A 158 2.38 -9.60 10.60
C LEU A 158 2.77 -11.08 10.48
N ASN A 159 2.09 -11.80 9.60
CA ASN A 159 2.40 -13.18 9.26
C ASN A 159 3.04 -13.21 7.86
N GLU A 160 4.26 -13.72 7.75
CA GLU A 160 4.96 -13.77 6.48
C GLU A 160 4.39 -14.84 5.56
N VAL A 161 4.20 -14.50 4.29
CA VAL A 161 3.77 -15.42 3.24
C VAL A 161 4.99 -15.79 2.40
N VAL A 162 5.29 -17.09 2.36
CA VAL A 162 6.38 -17.63 1.55
C VAL A 162 5.89 -17.86 0.12
N LEU A 163 6.70 -17.42 -0.85
CA LEU A 163 6.53 -17.63 -2.29
C LEU A 163 6.56 -19.11 -2.68
#